data_AF-T0L056-F1
#
_entry.id   AF-T0L056-F1
#
_cell.length_a   1.000
_cell.length_b   1.000
_cell.length_c   1.000
_cell.angle_alpha   90.00
_cell.angle_beta   90.00
_cell.angle_gamma   90.00
#
_symmetry.space_group_name_H-M   'P 1'
#
loop_
_entity.id
_entity.type
_entity.pdbx_description
1 polymer ?
#
loop_
_entity_poly.entity_id
_entity_poly.type
_entity_poly.pdbx_seq_one_letter_code
_entity_poly.pdbx_strand_id
1 'polypeptide(L)'
;MSENSDSIRDESDDEPCESDCECCDYPFPFLNLPREIQLKVVREVPDYWTYISLRQTSSEINELCFVDKGIVLANLRNRLVAPFYDYYDFHVSLHLPERAVKQPPSTGWPEITLENFRPFGKSDLAIEVLRHLPYVENLEYRGNEYNIDRQSNVIDYSAWKPGDEYPGKIMEDYFDEKPISKHKIAITSGYESCGVTFLLDTLTGCVFEEILRCNAGVWDEPVEDYFESKKEEFQNLDRVFSPGFDTMGGLTDQKYPYDAEKMEKQGEPRSPAKYFMGTDEDGLWIRHLYRKFGWPSPAWKKEEGIQAIKDFAARRVQEHDRYEQDLEMQRRLFDAQRQLHAAGQ
;
A
#
# COMPACT_ATOMS: atom_id res chain seq x y z
N MET A 1 43.46 -3.88 50.39
CA MET A 1 44.44 -3.62 49.31
C MET A 1 43.64 -3.05 48.15
N SER A 2 43.95 -1.80 47.77
CA SER A 2 43.55 -0.99 46.60
C SER A 2 42.04 -0.87 46.32
N GLU A 3 41.36 0.21 46.69
CA GLU A 3 41.33 1.56 46.06
C GLU A 3 40.84 1.58 44.62
N ASN A 4 39.69 2.27 44.42
CA ASN A 4 39.40 3.30 43.41
C ASN A 4 37.87 3.52 43.40
N SER A 5 37.31 4.35 44.27
CA SER A 5 37.14 5.81 44.13
C SER A 5 36.32 6.20 42.90
N ASP A 6 35.02 6.32 43.11
CA ASP A 6 34.08 7.01 42.24
C ASP A 6 34.56 8.44 41.98
N SER A 7 34.96 8.70 40.73
CA SER A 7 35.12 10.04 40.17
C SER A 7 33.98 10.24 39.19
N ILE A 8 32.92 10.86 39.69
CA ILE A 8 31.92 11.56 38.88
C ILE A 8 32.70 12.61 38.09
N ARG A 9 32.69 12.50 36.76
CA ARG A 9 33.13 13.57 35.87
C ARG A 9 32.06 14.66 35.93
N ASP A 10 32.48 15.80 36.43
CA ASP A 10 31.74 17.06 36.45
C ASP A 10 31.59 17.53 34.99
N GLU A 11 30.38 17.44 34.44
CA GLU A 11 29.99 18.04 33.15
C GLU A 11 29.69 19.53 33.38
N SER A 12 30.72 20.33 33.65
CA SER A 12 30.55 21.77 33.88
C SER A 12 31.65 22.67 33.31
N ASP A 13 32.33 22.21 32.26
CA ASP A 13 33.23 23.05 31.44
C ASP A 13 32.67 23.22 30.01
N ASP A 14 31.41 23.67 29.88
CA ASP A 14 30.96 24.39 28.69
C ASP A 14 31.33 25.87 28.89
N GLU A 15 32.61 26.20 28.66
CA GLU A 15 33.00 27.60 28.49
C GLU A 15 32.21 28.17 27.29
N PRO A 16 31.48 29.29 27.45
CA PRO A 16 30.85 29.94 26.32
C PRO A 16 31.94 30.38 25.37
N CYS A 17 31.93 29.82 24.17
CA CYS A 17 32.78 30.20 23.06
C CYS A 17 32.94 31.73 22.99
N GLU A 18 34.14 32.24 23.23
CA GLU A 18 34.47 33.66 23.09
C GLU A 18 34.12 34.11 21.66
N SER A 19 33.64 35.35 21.51
CA SER A 19 33.00 35.88 20.29
C SER A 19 33.89 35.94 19.03
N ASP A 20 35.13 35.44 19.11
CA ASP A 20 36.17 35.51 18.07
C ASP A 20 36.81 34.12 17.79
N CYS A 21 36.11 33.01 18.02
CA CYS A 21 36.58 31.68 17.58
C CYS A 21 36.41 31.54 16.06
N GLU A 22 37.51 31.32 15.34
CA GLU A 22 37.58 31.02 13.89
C GLU A 22 36.71 29.81 13.48
N CYS A 23 36.27 29.02 14.46
CA CYS A 23 35.36 27.89 14.34
C CYS A 23 33.87 28.31 14.16
N CYS A 24 33.51 29.54 14.52
CA CYS A 24 32.17 30.12 14.33
C CYS A 24 31.97 30.78 12.96
N ASP A 25 33.07 31.09 12.27
CA ASP A 25 33.11 31.82 11.01
C ASP A 25 33.20 30.90 9.78
N TYR A 26 32.70 29.66 9.89
CA TYR A 26 32.50 28.83 8.69
C TYR A 26 31.21 29.31 8.00
N PRO A 27 31.30 30.10 6.91
CA PRO A 27 30.11 30.55 6.24
C PRO A 27 29.37 29.32 5.73
N PHE A 28 28.07 29.22 6.06
CA PHE A 28 27.22 28.10 5.67
C PHE A 28 27.40 27.87 4.16
N PRO A 29 28.04 26.77 3.70
CA PRO A 29 28.54 26.67 2.32
C PRO A 29 27.46 26.87 1.26
N PHE A 30 26.21 26.53 1.63
CA PHE A 30 25.02 26.76 0.83
C PHE A 30 24.73 28.26 0.57
N LEU A 31 24.88 29.13 1.57
CA LEU A 31 24.60 30.57 1.43
C LEU A 31 25.64 31.29 0.55
N ASN A 32 26.80 30.68 0.33
CA ASN A 32 27.82 31.18 -0.60
C ASN A 32 27.56 30.77 -2.05
N LEU A 33 26.62 29.85 -2.31
CA LEU A 33 26.29 29.45 -3.68
C LEU A 33 25.57 30.59 -4.41
N PRO A 34 25.65 30.64 -5.77
CA PRO A 34 24.84 31.56 -6.54
C PRO A 34 23.35 31.38 -6.22
N ARG A 35 22.60 32.49 -6.15
CA ARG A 35 21.16 32.50 -5.79
C ARG A 35 20.33 31.50 -6.60
N GLU A 36 20.64 31.35 -7.89
CA GLU A 36 19.97 30.37 -8.76
C GLU A 36 20.15 28.93 -8.28
N ILE A 37 21.34 28.57 -7.81
CA ILE A 37 21.64 27.24 -7.28
C ILE A 37 20.95 27.04 -5.94
N GLN A 38 20.93 28.07 -5.07
CA GLN A 38 20.20 28.02 -3.80
C GLN A 38 18.72 27.71 -4.02
N LEU A 39 18.08 28.42 -4.96
CA LEU A 39 16.67 28.19 -5.30
C LEU A 39 16.45 26.80 -5.90
N LYS A 40 17.35 26.29 -6.75
CA LYS A 40 17.28 24.92 -7.27
C LYS A 40 17.29 23.88 -6.15
N VAL A 41 18.21 23.99 -5.19
CA VAL A 41 18.27 23.06 -4.05
C VAL A 41 16.99 23.10 -3.21
N VAL A 42 16.49 24.31 -2.90
CA VAL A 42 15.26 24.48 -2.11
C VAL A 42 14.03 23.91 -2.84
N ARG A 43 13.96 24.01 -4.17
CA ARG A 43 12.87 23.46 -4.99
C ARG A 43 12.87 21.93 -5.04
N GLU A 44 14.03 21.30 -4.86
CA GLU A 44 14.22 19.84 -4.99
C GLU A 44 14.36 19.12 -3.64
N VAL A 45 13.89 19.75 -2.56
CA VAL A 45 13.86 19.11 -1.24
C VAL A 45 13.11 17.77 -1.28
N PRO A 46 13.63 16.73 -0.59
CA PRO A 46 13.11 15.38 -0.68
C PRO A 46 11.69 15.23 -0.15
N ASP A 47 11.40 15.91 0.95
CA ASP A 47 10.18 15.76 1.72
C ASP A 47 9.82 17.06 2.45
N TYR A 48 8.62 17.09 3.05
CA TYR A 48 8.13 18.28 3.71
C TYR A 48 8.84 18.54 5.04
N TRP A 49 9.31 17.51 5.73
CA TRP A 49 10.11 17.65 6.95
C TRP A 49 11.41 18.41 6.66
N THR A 50 12.15 18.00 5.63
CA THR A 50 13.38 18.65 5.17
C THR A 50 13.11 20.10 4.78
N TYR A 51 11.99 20.40 4.13
CA TYR A 51 11.58 21.78 3.86
C TYR A 51 11.38 22.61 5.14
N ILE A 52 10.70 22.04 6.15
CA ILE A 52 10.48 22.71 7.44
C ILE A 52 11.81 22.89 8.19
N SER A 53 12.65 21.86 8.25
CA SER A 53 13.96 21.93 8.90
C SER A 53 14.85 22.99 8.26
N LEU A 54 14.92 23.06 6.93
CA LEU A 54 15.68 24.09 6.22
C LEU A 54 15.21 25.50 6.61
N ARG A 55 13.90 25.74 6.70
CA ARG A 55 13.35 27.04 7.12
C ARG A 55 13.72 27.46 8.53
N GLN A 56 14.10 26.51 9.39
CA GLN A 56 14.48 26.78 10.77
C GLN A 56 15.99 27.03 10.94
N THR A 57 16.79 26.81 9.90
CA THR A 57 18.26 26.93 9.99
C THR A 57 18.76 28.39 10.06
N SER A 58 18.16 29.32 9.32
CA SER A 58 18.50 30.76 9.33
C SER A 58 17.39 31.61 8.71
N SER A 59 17.41 32.92 8.97
CA SER A 59 16.51 33.90 8.35
C SER A 59 16.62 33.90 6.82
N GLU A 60 17.84 33.82 6.30
CA GLU A 60 18.17 33.91 4.88
C GLU A 60 17.66 32.67 4.12
N ILE A 61 17.81 31.47 4.71
CA ILE A 61 17.27 30.23 4.15
C ILE A 61 15.74 30.22 4.26
N ASN A 62 15.17 30.73 5.34
CA ASN A 62 13.72 30.86 5.45
C ASN A 62 13.15 31.78 4.37
N GLU A 63 13.77 32.93 4.09
CA GLU A 63 13.40 33.82 2.99
C GLU A 63 13.48 33.11 1.64
N LEU A 64 14.57 32.37 1.36
CA LEU A 64 14.71 31.54 0.17
C LEU A 64 13.53 30.56 0.00
N CYS A 65 13.19 29.83 1.06
CA CYS A 65 12.06 28.89 1.09
C CYS A 65 10.70 29.56 0.91
N PHE A 66 10.57 30.85 1.22
CA PHE A 66 9.34 31.61 1.02
C PHE A 66 9.19 32.12 -0.42
N VAL A 67 10.29 32.51 -1.08
CA VAL A 67 10.25 33.01 -2.47
C VAL A 67 9.52 32.03 -3.38
N ASP A 68 9.83 30.74 -3.26
CA ASP A 68 9.30 29.69 -4.13
C ASP A 68 8.40 28.69 -3.39
N LYS A 69 7.80 29.08 -2.27
CA LYS A 69 6.95 28.18 -1.47
C LYS A 69 5.93 27.42 -2.32
N GLY A 70 5.27 28.10 -3.28
CA GLY A 70 4.30 27.47 -4.18
C GLY A 70 4.91 26.39 -5.08
N ILE A 71 6.12 26.62 -5.60
CA ILE A 71 6.84 25.65 -6.44
C ILE A 71 7.28 24.46 -5.58
N VAL A 72 7.86 24.71 -4.40
CA VAL A 72 8.30 23.65 -3.49
C VAL A 72 7.14 22.74 -3.10
N LEU A 73 6.00 23.31 -2.69
CA LEU A 73 4.82 22.52 -2.32
C LEU A 73 4.24 21.74 -3.52
N ALA A 74 4.28 22.31 -4.72
CA ALA A 74 3.86 21.61 -5.93
C ALA A 74 4.78 20.43 -6.26
N ASN A 75 6.10 20.61 -6.12
CA ASN A 75 7.08 19.55 -6.33
C ASN A 75 6.90 18.42 -5.31
N LEU A 76 6.78 18.75 -4.02
CA LEU A 76 6.51 17.77 -2.96
C LEU A 76 5.22 16.99 -3.23
N ARG A 77 4.11 17.68 -3.54
CA ARG A 77 2.86 17.03 -3.92
C ARG A 77 3.06 16.08 -5.11
N ASN A 78 3.71 16.52 -6.18
CA ASN A 78 3.92 15.72 -7.37
C ASN A 78 4.74 14.45 -7.09
N ARG A 79 5.77 14.55 -6.25
CA ARG A 79 6.58 13.41 -5.81
C ARG A 79 5.76 12.38 -5.02
N LEU A 80 4.92 12.86 -4.10
CA LEU A 80 4.05 11.98 -3.31
C LEU A 80 2.95 11.32 -4.16
N VAL A 81 2.48 12.01 -5.20
CA VAL A 81 1.37 11.56 -6.03
C VAL A 81 1.81 10.63 -7.16
N ALA A 82 2.98 10.86 -7.77
CA ALA A 82 3.46 10.12 -8.94
C ALA A 82 3.53 8.59 -8.75
N PRO A 83 3.98 8.05 -7.59
CA PRO A 83 4.02 6.61 -7.36
C PRO A 83 2.65 5.94 -7.41
N PHE A 84 1.57 6.64 -7.03
CA PHE A 84 0.22 6.11 -7.13
C PHE A 84 -0.25 5.97 -8.58
N TYR A 85 0.11 6.91 -9.45
CA TYR A 85 -0.17 6.78 -10.88
C TYR A 85 0.52 5.54 -11.45
N ASP A 86 1.83 5.44 -11.22
CA ASP A 86 2.63 4.32 -11.71
C ASP A 86 2.15 2.97 -11.15
N TYR A 87 1.79 2.92 -9.87
CA TYR A 87 1.25 1.71 -9.24
C TYR A 87 -0.13 1.31 -9.78
N TYR A 88 -1.02 2.29 -10.04
CA TYR A 88 -2.33 1.99 -10.61
C TYR A 88 -2.27 1.63 -12.08
N ASP A 89 -1.39 2.26 -12.86
CA ASP A 89 -1.11 1.89 -14.25
C ASP A 89 -0.54 0.46 -14.32
N PHE A 90 0.32 0.10 -13.37
CA PHE A 90 0.78 -1.28 -13.21
C PHE A 90 -0.39 -2.24 -12.98
N HIS A 91 -1.30 -1.94 -12.06
CA HIS A 91 -2.48 -2.78 -11.81
C HIS A 91 -3.44 -2.82 -13.00
N VAL A 92 -3.55 -1.75 -13.79
CA VAL A 92 -4.26 -1.76 -15.07
C VAL A 92 -3.59 -2.69 -16.07
N SER A 93 -2.26 -2.75 -16.11
CA SER A 93 -1.55 -3.73 -16.96
C SER A 93 -1.74 -5.18 -16.49
N LEU A 94 -1.87 -5.39 -15.17
CA LEU A 94 -2.02 -6.69 -14.55
C LEU A 94 -3.45 -7.23 -14.68
N HIS A 95 -4.44 -6.54 -14.09
CA HIS A 95 -5.82 -7.04 -13.98
C HIS A 95 -6.92 -5.98 -14.01
N LEU A 96 -6.70 -4.76 -13.51
CA LEU A 96 -7.75 -3.75 -13.43
C LEU A 96 -8.22 -3.33 -14.83
N PRO A 97 -9.53 -3.17 -15.08
CA PRO A 97 -9.98 -2.58 -16.34
C PRO A 97 -9.56 -1.10 -16.40
N GLU A 98 -9.24 -0.57 -17.59
CA GLU A 98 -8.78 0.82 -17.74
C GLU A 98 -9.74 1.84 -17.11
N ARG A 99 -11.05 1.58 -17.21
CA ARG A 99 -12.10 2.44 -16.65
C ARG A 99 -12.13 2.46 -15.11
N ALA A 100 -11.45 1.54 -14.43
CA ALA A 100 -11.45 1.48 -12.98
C ALA A 100 -10.69 2.65 -12.36
N VAL A 101 -9.69 3.21 -13.05
CA VAL A 101 -8.87 4.29 -12.50
C VAL A 101 -9.47 5.64 -12.89
N LYS A 102 -9.90 6.40 -11.88
CA LYS A 102 -10.39 7.76 -11.99
C LYS A 102 -9.22 8.72 -11.98
N GLN A 103 -9.07 9.46 -13.08
CA GLN A 103 -8.03 10.47 -13.23
C GLN A 103 -8.54 11.84 -12.76
N PRO A 104 -7.79 12.57 -11.91
CA PRO A 104 -8.17 13.91 -11.50
C PRO A 104 -8.09 14.88 -12.69
N PRO A 105 -8.89 15.96 -12.68
CA PRO A 105 -8.64 17.11 -13.54
C PRO A 105 -7.23 17.68 -13.31
N SER A 106 -6.71 18.47 -14.25
CA SER A 106 -5.39 19.10 -14.13
C SER A 106 -5.25 20.03 -12.92
N THR A 107 -6.37 20.56 -12.42
CA THR A 107 -6.47 21.39 -11.21
C THR A 107 -6.83 20.59 -9.95
N GLY A 108 -6.84 19.26 -10.06
CA GLY A 108 -7.29 18.33 -9.03
C GLY A 108 -8.81 18.25 -8.88
N TRP A 109 -9.27 17.36 -8.01
CA TRP A 109 -10.68 17.11 -7.72
C TRP A 109 -11.36 18.36 -7.13
N PRO A 110 -12.53 18.79 -7.64
CA PRO A 110 -13.17 20.03 -7.21
C PRO A 110 -13.76 19.93 -5.79
N GLU A 111 -14.17 18.75 -5.36
CA GLU A 111 -14.80 18.55 -4.04
C GLU A 111 -13.80 18.53 -2.89
N ILE A 112 -12.53 18.20 -3.19
CA ILE A 112 -11.43 18.14 -2.24
C ILE A 112 -10.77 19.52 -2.18
N THR A 113 -11.26 20.38 -1.30
CA THR A 113 -10.73 21.73 -1.09
C THR A 113 -10.19 21.92 0.32
N LEU A 114 -9.32 22.92 0.50
CA LEU A 114 -8.87 23.33 1.84
C LEU A 114 -10.03 23.69 2.76
N GLU A 115 -11.09 24.32 2.24
CA GLU A 115 -12.27 24.71 3.02
C GLU A 115 -13.02 23.48 3.54
N ASN A 116 -13.21 22.47 2.69
CA ASN A 116 -13.97 21.27 3.02
C ASN A 116 -13.18 20.28 3.89
N PHE A 117 -11.86 20.17 3.69
CA PHE A 117 -11.06 19.12 4.32
C PHE A 117 -10.23 19.58 5.54
N ARG A 118 -9.93 20.88 5.69
CA ARG A 118 -9.27 21.37 6.93
C ARG A 118 -10.07 21.09 8.22
N PRO A 119 -11.42 21.13 8.23
CA PRO A 119 -12.21 20.75 9.41
C PRO A 119 -11.96 19.32 9.89
N PHE A 120 -11.46 18.42 9.03
CA PHE A 120 -11.05 17.07 9.40
C PHE A 120 -9.64 17.00 10.02
N GLY A 121 -9.01 18.15 10.28
CA GLY A 121 -7.72 18.25 10.96
C GLY A 121 -6.51 17.93 10.07
N LYS A 122 -6.67 17.92 8.74
CA LYS A 122 -5.59 17.61 7.79
C LYS A 122 -4.76 18.84 7.41
N SER A 123 -3.48 18.60 7.13
CA SER A 123 -2.55 19.64 6.68
C SER A 123 -2.82 20.05 5.22
N ASP A 124 -2.43 21.27 4.85
CA ASP A 124 -2.60 21.78 3.48
C ASP A 124 -1.95 20.87 2.44
N LEU A 125 -0.76 20.34 2.71
CA LEU A 125 -0.08 19.40 1.79
C LEU A 125 -0.84 18.08 1.66
N ALA A 126 -1.34 17.52 2.77
CA ALA A 126 -2.16 16.30 2.74
C ALA A 126 -3.44 16.49 1.90
N ILE A 127 -4.10 17.64 2.04
CA ILE A 127 -5.30 17.98 1.26
C ILE A 127 -4.94 18.14 -0.22
N GLU A 128 -3.82 18.81 -0.54
CA GLU A 128 -3.36 18.97 -1.93
C GLU A 128 -2.95 17.65 -2.57
N VAL A 129 -2.38 16.70 -1.79
CA VAL A 129 -2.11 15.33 -2.26
C VAL A 129 -3.41 14.61 -2.55
N LEU A 130 -4.35 14.53 -1.60
CA LEU A 130 -5.68 13.92 -1.82
C LEU A 130 -6.37 14.50 -3.06
N ARG A 131 -6.29 15.81 -3.23
CA ARG A 131 -6.90 16.52 -4.36
C ARG A 131 -6.33 16.09 -5.72
N HIS A 132 -5.10 15.60 -5.79
CA HIS A 132 -4.42 15.23 -7.04
C HIS A 132 -4.13 13.73 -7.18
N LEU A 133 -4.55 12.91 -6.20
CA LEU A 133 -4.44 11.46 -6.32
C LEU A 133 -5.41 10.92 -7.38
N PRO A 134 -4.98 9.91 -8.16
CA PRO A 134 -5.91 9.06 -8.87
C PRO A 134 -6.65 8.18 -7.85
N TYR A 135 -7.86 7.74 -8.19
CA TYR A 135 -8.65 6.84 -7.35
C TYR A 135 -9.09 5.61 -8.13
N VAL A 136 -9.34 4.51 -7.44
CA VAL A 136 -9.91 3.30 -8.06
C VAL A 136 -11.40 3.23 -7.75
N GLU A 137 -12.21 2.95 -8.76
CA GLU A 137 -13.64 2.77 -8.62
C GLU A 137 -13.93 1.57 -7.72
N ASN A 138 -14.58 1.81 -6.59
CA ASN A 138 -14.98 0.76 -5.67
C ASN A 138 -16.44 0.36 -5.95
N LEU A 139 -16.62 -0.57 -6.90
CA LEU A 139 -17.95 -0.94 -7.40
C LEU A 139 -18.68 -1.95 -6.51
N GLU A 140 -17.98 -2.79 -5.76
CA GLU A 140 -18.59 -3.84 -4.96
C GLU A 140 -17.87 -4.02 -3.62
N TYR A 141 -18.61 -3.83 -2.53
CA TYR A 141 -18.12 -4.07 -1.18
C TYR A 141 -17.75 -5.56 -1.04
N ARG A 142 -16.42 -5.84 -0.95
CA ARG A 142 -15.77 -7.16 -0.79
C ARG A 142 -15.50 -7.97 -2.07
N GLY A 143 -15.77 -7.42 -3.26
CA GLY A 143 -15.22 -7.99 -4.49
C GLY A 143 -13.74 -7.65 -4.61
N ASN A 144 -12.86 -8.63 -4.83
CA ASN A 144 -11.43 -8.35 -4.94
C ASN A 144 -11.00 -7.81 -6.32
N GLU A 145 -11.91 -7.76 -7.29
CA GLU A 145 -11.60 -7.40 -8.69
C GLU A 145 -10.98 -6.00 -8.84
N TYR A 146 -11.24 -5.11 -7.89
CA TYR A 146 -10.72 -3.74 -7.84
C TYR A 146 -9.66 -3.52 -6.77
N ASN A 147 -9.26 -4.59 -6.07
CA ASN A 147 -8.22 -4.48 -5.05
C ASN A 147 -6.86 -4.27 -5.69
N ILE A 148 -6.02 -3.48 -5.02
CA ILE A 148 -4.64 -3.18 -5.40
C ILE A 148 -3.60 -3.91 -4.52
N ASP A 149 -4.08 -4.70 -3.55
CA ASP A 149 -3.33 -5.68 -2.75
C ASP A 149 -4.33 -6.70 -2.17
N ARG A 150 -3.90 -7.57 -1.27
CA ARG A 150 -4.75 -8.52 -0.56
C ARG A 150 -5.81 -7.80 0.26
N GLN A 151 -7.07 -8.02 -0.12
CA GLN A 151 -8.26 -7.53 0.60
C GLN A 151 -8.15 -6.04 0.95
N SER A 152 -7.72 -5.23 -0.02
CA SER A 152 -7.35 -3.83 0.17
C SER A 152 -8.12 -2.96 -0.82
N ASN A 153 -9.13 -2.24 -0.30
CA ASN A 153 -9.94 -1.31 -1.09
C ASN A 153 -9.32 0.07 -1.08
N VAL A 154 -9.19 0.72 -2.23
CA VAL A 154 -8.81 2.14 -2.29
C VAL A 154 -9.94 3.00 -1.73
N ILE A 155 -9.60 3.96 -0.87
CA ILE A 155 -10.53 4.95 -0.33
C ILE A 155 -10.67 6.07 -1.36
N ASP A 156 -11.86 6.18 -1.96
CA ASP A 156 -12.16 7.20 -2.97
C ASP A 156 -12.68 8.48 -2.31
N TYR A 157 -11.77 9.43 -2.07
CA TYR A 157 -12.14 10.75 -1.54
C TYR A 157 -12.80 11.66 -2.57
N SER A 158 -12.64 11.38 -3.87
CA SER A 158 -13.27 12.19 -4.93
C SER A 158 -14.79 12.04 -4.95
N ALA A 159 -15.31 10.96 -4.35
CA ALA A 159 -16.74 10.71 -4.21
C ALA A 159 -17.37 11.41 -3.00
N TRP A 160 -16.59 12.03 -2.12
CA TRP A 160 -17.08 12.71 -0.93
C TRP A 160 -17.97 13.90 -1.26
N LYS A 161 -19.03 14.11 -0.47
CA LYS A 161 -19.94 15.25 -0.61
C LYS A 161 -20.07 16.02 0.71
N PRO A 162 -20.37 17.33 0.68
CA PRO A 162 -20.66 18.10 1.88
C PRO A 162 -21.75 17.43 2.75
N GLY A 163 -21.40 17.15 4.00
CA GLY A 163 -22.27 16.46 4.97
C GLY A 163 -21.92 14.99 5.18
N ASP A 164 -21.12 14.38 4.30
CA ASP A 164 -20.61 13.02 4.50
C ASP A 164 -19.51 12.98 5.56
N GLU A 165 -19.36 11.84 6.23
CA GLU A 165 -18.22 11.59 7.11
C GLU A 165 -16.90 11.60 6.32
N TYR A 166 -15.81 11.95 7.01
CA TYR A 166 -14.47 11.91 6.41
C TYR A 166 -14.12 10.46 6.00
N PRO A 167 -13.86 10.17 4.70
CA PRO A 167 -13.74 8.79 4.22
C PRO A 167 -12.65 7.97 4.90
N GLY A 168 -11.52 8.61 5.23
CA GLY A 168 -10.38 7.97 5.89
C GLY A 168 -10.57 7.69 7.37
N LYS A 169 -11.63 8.24 8.00
CA LYS A 169 -11.76 8.30 9.46
C LYS A 169 -11.62 6.94 10.13
N ILE A 170 -12.30 5.91 9.63
CA ILE A 170 -12.31 4.59 10.25
C ILE A 170 -10.92 3.96 10.22
N MET A 171 -10.23 4.02 9.08
CA MET A 171 -8.92 3.41 8.93
C MET A 171 -7.87 4.18 9.70
N GLU A 172 -7.92 5.50 9.66
CA GLU A 172 -7.04 6.34 10.46
C GLU A 172 -7.25 6.05 11.96
N ASP A 173 -8.48 6.09 12.48
CA ASP A 173 -8.81 5.83 13.90
C ASP A 173 -8.39 4.43 14.40
N TYR A 174 -8.18 3.48 13.47
CA TYR A 174 -7.74 2.13 13.77
C TYR A 174 -6.26 2.07 14.17
N PHE A 175 -5.42 2.97 13.64
CA PHE A 175 -4.02 3.03 14.06
C PHE A 175 -3.94 3.59 15.48
N ASP A 176 -3.18 2.93 16.35
CA ASP A 176 -3.08 3.23 17.79
C ASP A 176 -2.41 4.60 18.11
N GLU A 177 -2.03 5.39 17.10
CA GLU A 177 -1.54 6.76 17.28
C GLU A 177 -2.69 7.73 17.57
N LYS A 178 -2.80 8.20 18.82
CA LYS A 178 -3.78 9.24 19.19
C LYS A 178 -3.08 10.49 19.75
N PRO A 179 -3.30 11.68 19.16
CA PRO A 179 -4.06 11.94 17.93
C PRO A 179 -3.28 11.55 16.66
N ILE A 180 -4.00 11.15 15.63
CA ILE A 180 -3.42 10.85 14.32
C ILE A 180 -2.81 12.12 13.75
N SER A 181 -1.58 12.01 13.27
CA SER A 181 -0.88 13.13 12.65
C SER A 181 -1.72 13.75 11.52
N LYS A 182 -1.82 15.08 11.49
CA LYS A 182 -2.46 15.84 10.40
C LYS A 182 -1.82 15.62 9.02
N HIS A 183 -0.66 14.96 8.99
CA HIS A 183 0.10 14.64 7.79
C HIS A 183 -0.18 13.22 7.27
N LYS A 184 -0.76 12.33 8.09
CA LYS A 184 -1.09 10.96 7.71
C LYS A 184 -2.48 10.90 7.08
N ILE A 185 -2.60 10.21 5.94
CA ILE A 185 -3.86 9.98 5.23
C ILE A 185 -4.01 8.49 4.92
N ALA A 186 -5.17 7.90 5.20
CA ALA A 186 -5.46 6.53 4.78
C ALA A 186 -5.67 6.47 3.27
N ILE A 187 -4.97 5.57 2.58
CA ILE A 187 -5.16 5.39 1.15
C ILE A 187 -6.04 4.17 0.87
N THR A 188 -5.84 3.11 1.65
CA THR A 188 -6.62 1.88 1.53
C THR A 188 -7.34 1.52 2.81
N SER A 189 -8.40 0.74 2.67
CA SER A 189 -9.11 0.06 3.72
C SER A 189 -8.92 -1.44 3.53
N GLY A 190 -8.03 -2.02 4.33
CA GLY A 190 -7.95 -3.46 4.51
C GLY A 190 -9.27 -4.00 5.08
N TYR A 191 -9.66 -5.20 4.66
CA TYR A 191 -10.79 -5.91 5.26
C TYR A 191 -10.44 -7.37 5.53
N GLU A 192 -11.17 -7.96 6.48
CA GLU A 192 -10.94 -9.33 6.94
C GLU A 192 -9.51 -9.57 7.48
N SER A 193 -9.15 -10.83 7.73
CA SER A 193 -7.84 -11.17 8.28
C SER A 193 -6.77 -11.13 7.19
N CYS A 194 -5.69 -10.41 7.48
CA CYS A 194 -4.60 -10.08 6.58
C CYS A 194 -4.95 -9.17 5.39
N GLY A 195 -6.04 -8.41 5.48
CA GLY A 195 -6.26 -7.28 4.59
C GLY A 195 -5.22 -6.19 4.82
N VAL A 196 -4.80 -5.55 3.73
CA VAL A 196 -3.73 -4.53 3.76
C VAL A 196 -4.36 -3.15 3.84
N THR A 197 -4.02 -2.43 4.90
CA THR A 197 -4.30 -1.00 5.07
C THR A 197 -2.97 -0.26 5.00
N PHE A 198 -2.87 0.80 4.19
CA PHE A 198 -1.70 1.66 4.28
C PHE A 198 -2.06 3.16 4.34
N LEU A 199 -1.25 3.87 5.13
CA LEU A 199 -1.30 5.32 5.31
C LEU A 199 -0.13 5.96 4.58
N LEU A 200 -0.35 7.10 3.94
CA LEU A 200 0.71 7.97 3.47
C LEU A 200 0.97 9.08 4.48
N ASP A 201 2.20 9.24 4.94
CA ASP A 201 2.63 10.41 5.71
C ASP A 201 3.24 11.46 4.78
N THR A 202 2.48 12.53 4.55
CA THR A 202 2.91 13.66 3.71
C THR A 202 4.02 14.51 4.34
N LEU A 203 4.35 14.32 5.62
CA LEU A 203 5.46 15.01 6.28
C LEU A 203 6.80 14.41 5.83
N THR A 204 6.93 13.09 5.90
CA THR A 204 8.16 12.35 5.62
C THR A 204 8.21 11.80 4.21
N GLY A 205 7.05 11.63 3.56
CA GLY A 205 6.93 10.95 2.27
C GLY A 205 6.97 9.43 2.37
N CYS A 206 6.73 8.88 3.56
CA CYS A 206 6.73 7.44 3.78
C CYS A 206 5.32 6.83 3.82
N VAL A 207 5.25 5.54 3.53
CA VAL A 207 4.07 4.70 3.69
C VAL A 207 4.18 3.88 4.97
N PHE A 208 3.06 3.74 5.67
CA PHE A 208 2.88 2.85 6.80
C PHE A 208 1.89 1.77 6.40
N GLU A 209 2.33 0.52 6.37
CA GLU A 209 1.49 -0.63 6.09
C GLU A 209 1.13 -1.36 7.37
N GLU A 210 -0.17 -1.65 7.52
CA GLU A 210 -0.69 -2.57 8.50
C GLU A 210 -1.41 -3.74 7.82
N ILE A 211 -1.01 -4.96 8.21
CA ILE A 211 -1.69 -6.19 7.79
C ILE A 211 -2.62 -6.63 8.93
N LEU A 212 -3.92 -6.45 8.72
CA LEU A 212 -4.94 -6.62 9.75
C LEU A 212 -4.86 -8.00 10.44
N ARG A 213 -4.69 -7.99 11.77
CA ARG A 213 -4.66 -9.20 12.63
C ARG A 213 -3.49 -10.16 12.35
N CYS A 214 -2.47 -9.75 11.60
CA CYS A 214 -1.34 -10.62 11.24
C CYS A 214 0.00 -10.15 11.85
N ASN A 215 -0.02 -9.10 12.70
CA ASN A 215 1.14 -8.50 13.38
C ASN A 215 2.35 -8.36 12.46
N ALA A 216 2.08 -7.85 11.25
CA ALA A 216 3.00 -7.71 10.15
C ALA A 216 2.68 -6.41 9.40
N GLY A 217 3.67 -5.89 8.68
CA GLY A 217 3.57 -4.62 7.98
C GLY A 217 4.95 -3.96 7.87
N VAL A 218 5.01 -2.87 7.12
CA VAL A 218 6.21 -2.05 6.95
C VAL A 218 5.96 -0.68 7.56
N TRP A 219 6.98 -0.14 8.20
CA TRP A 219 6.94 1.16 8.86
C TRP A 219 7.99 2.06 8.20
N ASP A 220 7.58 3.28 7.86
CA ASP A 220 8.48 4.35 7.38
C ASP A 220 9.23 4.08 6.07
N GLU A 221 8.65 3.35 5.11
CA GLU A 221 9.27 3.15 3.80
C GLU A 221 8.93 4.31 2.85
N PRO A 222 9.90 4.91 2.12
CA PRO A 222 9.61 5.92 1.11
C PRO A 222 8.56 5.44 0.11
N VAL A 223 7.60 6.31 -0.23
CA VAL A 223 6.45 5.93 -1.07
C VAL A 223 6.85 5.35 -2.42
N GLU A 224 7.94 5.84 -3.02
CA GLU A 224 8.50 5.30 -4.26
C GLU A 224 9.00 3.86 -4.09
N ASP A 225 9.79 3.62 -3.04
CA ASP A 225 10.41 2.32 -2.77
C ASP A 225 9.36 1.27 -2.39
N TYR A 226 8.37 1.67 -1.57
CA TYR A 226 7.25 0.81 -1.17
C TYR A 226 6.49 0.28 -2.37
N PHE A 227 6.07 1.16 -3.29
CA PHE A 227 5.29 0.71 -4.46
C PHE A 227 6.14 -0.04 -5.48
N GLU A 228 7.44 0.25 -5.62
CA GLU A 228 8.33 -0.56 -6.45
C GLU A 228 8.43 -1.99 -5.92
N SER A 229 8.66 -2.13 -4.62
CA SER A 229 8.70 -3.43 -3.93
C SER A 229 7.39 -4.23 -4.14
N LYS A 230 6.22 -3.58 -4.02
CA LYS A 230 4.93 -4.23 -4.30
C LYS A 230 4.79 -4.68 -5.75
N LYS A 231 5.20 -3.86 -6.73
CA LYS A 231 5.18 -4.27 -8.14
C LYS A 231 6.08 -5.48 -8.37
N GLU A 232 7.27 -5.52 -7.78
CA GLU A 232 8.19 -6.66 -7.88
C GLU A 232 7.54 -7.97 -7.36
N GLU A 233 6.84 -7.93 -6.22
CA GLU A 233 6.13 -9.11 -5.68
C GLU A 233 5.10 -9.67 -6.69
N PHE A 234 4.35 -8.81 -7.38
CA PHE A 234 3.39 -9.21 -8.40
C PHE A 234 4.06 -9.64 -9.73
N GLN A 235 5.17 -9.00 -10.13
CA GLN A 235 5.94 -9.38 -11.32
C GLN A 235 6.58 -10.76 -11.16
N ASN A 236 7.09 -11.06 -9.96
CA ASN A 236 7.68 -12.36 -9.62
C ASN A 236 6.62 -13.44 -9.37
N LEU A 237 5.37 -13.02 -9.17
CA LEU A 237 4.23 -13.84 -8.78
C LEU A 237 4.45 -14.49 -7.41
N ASP A 238 5.15 -13.77 -6.52
CA ASP A 238 5.22 -14.09 -5.09
C ASP A 238 3.89 -13.79 -4.43
N ARG A 239 3.17 -12.80 -4.98
CA ARG A 239 1.73 -12.59 -4.85
C ARG A 239 1.03 -12.79 -6.18
N VAL A 240 -0.11 -13.48 -6.15
CA VAL A 240 -0.92 -13.76 -7.33
C VAL A 240 -2.35 -13.29 -7.14
N PHE A 241 -2.78 -12.41 -8.04
CA PHE A 241 -4.16 -11.96 -8.11
C PHE A 241 -5.05 -13.05 -8.71
N SER A 242 -6.18 -13.32 -8.06
CA SER A 242 -7.19 -14.29 -8.52
C SER A 242 -8.58 -13.66 -8.48
N PRO A 243 -9.20 -13.32 -9.62
CA PRO A 243 -10.53 -12.71 -9.63
C PRO A 243 -11.57 -13.54 -8.88
N GLY A 244 -12.27 -12.92 -7.94
CA GLY A 244 -13.26 -13.54 -7.06
C GLY A 244 -12.71 -14.17 -5.78
N PHE A 245 -11.38 -14.15 -5.55
CA PHE A 245 -10.73 -14.84 -4.43
C PHE A 245 -9.58 -14.02 -3.85
N ASP A 246 -9.22 -14.24 -2.60
CA ASP A 246 -8.12 -13.51 -1.98
C ASP A 246 -6.81 -13.64 -2.78
N THR A 247 -6.09 -12.51 -2.89
CA THR A 247 -4.72 -12.50 -3.42
C THR A 247 -3.85 -13.42 -2.57
N MET A 248 -3.32 -14.46 -3.20
CA MET A 248 -2.47 -15.45 -2.54
C MET A 248 -1.03 -14.93 -2.50
N GLY A 249 -0.33 -15.15 -1.40
CA GLY A 249 1.04 -14.69 -1.19
C GLY A 249 1.96 -15.80 -0.69
N GLY A 250 3.27 -15.52 -0.63
CA GLY A 250 4.26 -16.46 -0.14
C GLY A 250 4.61 -17.57 -1.14
N LEU A 251 4.38 -17.33 -2.44
CA LEU A 251 4.65 -18.26 -3.54
C LEU A 251 6.05 -18.09 -4.15
N THR A 252 7.02 -17.72 -3.30
CA THR A 252 8.38 -17.35 -3.74
C THR A 252 9.11 -18.51 -4.40
N ASP A 253 10.01 -18.22 -5.34
CA ASP A 253 10.85 -19.25 -5.97
C ASP A 253 11.78 -19.98 -5.00
N GLN A 254 12.09 -19.36 -3.85
CA GLN A 254 12.82 -20.03 -2.78
C GLN A 254 12.00 -21.16 -2.16
N LYS A 255 10.69 -20.94 -1.93
CA LYS A 255 9.79 -21.93 -1.32
C LYS A 255 9.26 -22.91 -2.36
N TYR A 256 8.90 -22.40 -3.54
CA TYR A 256 8.29 -23.12 -4.64
C TYR A 256 8.94 -22.75 -5.97
N PRO A 257 10.09 -23.38 -6.31
CA PRO A 257 10.73 -23.17 -7.59
C PRO A 257 9.78 -23.42 -8.76
N TYR A 258 9.61 -22.42 -9.63
CA TYR A 258 8.74 -22.56 -10.79
C TYR A 258 9.35 -23.46 -11.88
N ASP A 259 8.57 -24.43 -12.34
CA ASP A 259 8.93 -25.32 -13.45
C ASP A 259 7.69 -25.56 -14.34
N ALA A 260 7.69 -24.95 -15.52
CA ALA A 260 6.57 -25.02 -16.45
C ALA A 260 6.28 -26.46 -16.92
N GLU A 261 7.31 -27.28 -17.17
CA GLU A 261 7.09 -28.67 -17.61
C GLU A 261 6.47 -29.51 -16.50
N LYS A 262 6.91 -29.30 -15.25
CA LYS A 262 6.33 -29.98 -14.09
C LYS A 262 4.87 -29.62 -13.93
N MET A 263 4.53 -28.34 -14.05
CA MET A 263 3.13 -27.88 -13.94
C MET A 263 2.25 -28.49 -15.04
N GLU A 264 2.71 -28.49 -16.30
CA GLU A 264 1.94 -29.09 -17.41
C GLU A 264 1.78 -30.62 -17.25
N LYS A 265 2.80 -31.32 -16.71
CA LYS A 265 2.73 -32.77 -16.43
C LYS A 265 1.79 -33.10 -15.27
N GLN A 266 1.79 -32.27 -14.22
CA GLN A 266 0.90 -32.43 -13.07
C GLN A 266 -0.55 -32.09 -13.43
N GLY A 267 -0.72 -31.10 -14.31
CA GLY A 267 -2.01 -30.57 -14.70
C GLY A 267 -2.66 -29.73 -13.60
N GLU A 268 -3.91 -29.35 -13.85
CA GLU A 268 -4.72 -28.57 -12.93
C GLU A 268 -4.94 -29.32 -11.59
N PRO A 269 -4.72 -28.67 -10.43
CA PRO A 269 -4.91 -29.32 -9.13
C PRO A 269 -6.40 -29.57 -8.87
N ARG A 270 -6.69 -30.72 -8.25
CA ARG A 270 -8.06 -31.09 -7.85
C ARG A 270 -8.42 -30.49 -6.50
N SER A 271 -9.71 -30.21 -6.30
CA SER A 271 -10.15 -29.62 -5.04
C SER A 271 -9.88 -30.55 -3.85
N PRO A 272 -9.13 -30.10 -2.82
CA PRO A 272 -9.20 -30.78 -1.55
C PRO A 272 -10.65 -30.68 -1.06
N ALA A 273 -11.20 -31.78 -0.59
CA ALA A 273 -12.56 -31.90 -0.03
C ALA A 273 -12.98 -30.75 0.90
N LYS A 274 -12.03 -30.16 1.63
CA LYS A 274 -12.31 -29.17 2.69
C LYS A 274 -12.28 -27.72 2.24
N TYR A 275 -11.67 -27.41 1.09
CA TYR A 275 -11.39 -26.03 0.69
C TYR A 275 -11.77 -25.82 -0.77
N PHE A 276 -12.60 -24.81 -1.05
CA PHE A 276 -12.99 -24.46 -2.41
C PHE A 276 -11.81 -23.83 -3.18
N MET A 277 -11.01 -22.98 -2.54
CA MET A 277 -9.83 -22.31 -3.12
C MET A 277 -8.87 -21.83 -2.01
N GLY A 278 -7.66 -21.39 -2.38
CA GLY A 278 -6.71 -20.74 -1.48
C GLY A 278 -5.64 -21.68 -0.92
N THR A 279 -5.42 -22.83 -1.55
CA THR A 279 -4.26 -23.68 -1.24
C THR A 279 -3.01 -23.23 -2.01
N ASP A 280 -1.84 -23.63 -1.52
CA ASP A 280 -0.57 -23.37 -2.23
C ASP A 280 -0.58 -23.99 -3.63
N GLU A 281 -1.25 -25.15 -3.84
CA GLU A 281 -1.39 -25.76 -5.18
C GLU A 281 -2.24 -24.89 -6.13
N ASP A 282 -3.33 -24.30 -5.63
CA ASP A 282 -4.17 -23.36 -6.41
C ASP A 282 -3.34 -22.12 -6.80
N GLY A 283 -2.56 -21.60 -5.85
CA GLY A 283 -1.65 -20.47 -6.08
C GLY A 283 -0.60 -20.77 -7.14
N LEU A 284 0.04 -21.95 -7.08
CA LEU A 284 1.03 -22.37 -8.06
C LEU A 284 0.44 -22.60 -9.45
N TRP A 285 -0.80 -23.10 -9.54
CA TRP A 285 -1.48 -23.22 -10.82
C TRP A 285 -1.82 -21.85 -11.42
N ILE A 286 -2.32 -20.91 -10.62
CA ILE A 286 -2.57 -19.54 -11.07
C ILE A 286 -1.26 -18.86 -11.51
N ARG A 287 -0.18 -19.03 -10.74
CA ARG A 287 1.17 -18.58 -11.11
C ARG A 287 1.57 -19.15 -12.47
N HIS A 288 1.32 -20.43 -12.71
CA HIS A 288 1.56 -21.06 -14.01
C HIS A 288 0.73 -20.45 -15.14
N LEU A 289 -0.57 -20.16 -14.92
CA LEU A 289 -1.41 -19.50 -15.90
C LEU A 289 -0.87 -18.10 -16.27
N TYR A 290 -0.51 -17.26 -15.30
CA TYR A 290 0.11 -15.96 -15.58
C TYR A 290 1.35 -16.10 -16.48
N ARG A 291 2.27 -17.03 -16.14
CA ARG A 291 3.48 -17.28 -16.95
C ARG A 291 3.15 -17.79 -18.35
N LYS A 292 2.19 -18.72 -18.47
CA LYS A 292 1.74 -19.30 -19.74
C LYS A 292 1.18 -18.27 -20.70
N PHE A 293 0.50 -17.25 -20.18
CA PHE A 293 -0.04 -16.14 -20.96
C PHE A 293 0.91 -14.93 -21.07
N GLY A 294 2.15 -15.04 -20.58
CA GLY A 294 3.23 -14.11 -20.89
C GLY A 294 3.58 -13.09 -19.81
N TRP A 295 3.00 -13.15 -18.61
CA TRP A 295 3.35 -12.23 -17.52
C TRP A 295 4.77 -12.48 -16.97
N PRO A 296 5.54 -11.43 -16.60
CA PRO A 296 5.26 -9.99 -16.67
C PRO A 296 5.77 -9.32 -17.95
N SER A 297 6.02 -10.09 -19.02
CA SER A 297 6.56 -9.51 -20.24
C SER A 297 5.51 -8.66 -20.97
N PRO A 298 5.93 -7.77 -21.89
CA PRO A 298 5.01 -7.05 -22.78
C PRO A 298 4.14 -7.96 -23.67
N ALA A 299 4.43 -9.26 -23.74
CA ALA A 299 3.61 -10.25 -24.42
C ALA A 299 2.45 -10.79 -23.54
N TRP A 300 2.24 -10.22 -22.34
CA TRP A 300 1.13 -10.56 -21.45
C TRP A 300 -0.22 -10.38 -22.15
N LYS A 301 -0.93 -11.49 -22.33
CA LYS A 301 -2.27 -11.52 -22.89
C LYS A 301 -3.30 -11.41 -21.78
N LYS A 302 -3.46 -10.19 -21.26
CA LYS A 302 -4.29 -9.89 -20.09
C LYS A 302 -5.67 -10.54 -20.12
N GLU A 303 -6.46 -10.30 -21.15
CA GLU A 303 -7.84 -10.78 -21.21
C GLU A 303 -7.90 -12.31 -21.25
N GLU A 304 -7.05 -12.96 -22.05
CA GLU A 304 -6.98 -14.42 -22.14
C GLU A 304 -6.50 -15.05 -20.83
N GLY A 305 -5.47 -14.47 -20.21
CA GLY A 305 -4.89 -14.96 -18.96
C GLY A 305 -5.85 -14.82 -17.78
N ILE A 306 -6.47 -13.65 -17.62
CA ILE A 306 -7.49 -13.42 -16.58
C ILE A 306 -8.70 -14.33 -16.80
N GLN A 307 -9.14 -14.53 -18.04
CA GLN A 307 -10.24 -15.47 -18.33
C GLN A 307 -9.86 -16.91 -17.97
N ALA A 308 -8.65 -17.36 -18.28
CA ALA A 308 -8.20 -18.70 -17.92
C ALA A 308 -8.17 -18.93 -16.40
N ILE A 309 -7.78 -17.90 -15.62
CA ILE A 309 -7.83 -17.93 -14.16
C ILE A 309 -9.27 -17.97 -13.66
N LYS A 310 -10.18 -17.16 -14.23
CA LYS A 310 -11.62 -17.20 -13.90
C LYS A 310 -12.23 -18.57 -14.18
N ASP A 311 -11.89 -19.18 -15.31
CA ASP A 311 -12.38 -20.50 -15.69
C ASP A 311 -11.85 -21.59 -14.73
N PHE A 312 -10.59 -21.50 -14.31
CA PHE A 312 -10.02 -22.37 -13.28
C PHE A 312 -10.78 -22.23 -11.96
N ALA A 313 -10.90 -21.00 -11.45
CA ALA A 313 -11.65 -20.69 -10.24
C ALA A 313 -13.10 -21.21 -10.30
N ALA A 314 -13.80 -21.03 -11.42
CA ALA A 314 -15.16 -21.51 -11.58
C ALA A 314 -15.26 -23.04 -11.51
N ARG A 315 -14.30 -23.77 -12.09
CA ARG A 315 -14.23 -25.24 -11.97
C ARG A 315 -14.00 -25.67 -10.53
N ARG A 316 -13.12 -24.96 -9.81
CA ARG A 316 -12.84 -25.21 -8.39
C ARG A 316 -14.08 -25.09 -7.51
N VAL A 317 -14.87 -24.04 -7.71
CA VAL A 317 -16.16 -23.86 -7.02
C VAL A 317 -17.10 -25.02 -7.33
N GLN A 318 -17.24 -25.41 -8.60
CA GLN A 318 -18.11 -26.52 -9.00
C GLN A 318 -17.68 -27.87 -8.42
N GLU A 319 -16.38 -28.14 -8.33
CA GLU A 319 -15.85 -29.36 -7.70
C GLU A 319 -16.19 -29.42 -6.21
N HIS A 320 -16.02 -28.30 -5.51
CA HIS A 320 -16.36 -28.19 -4.10
C HIS A 320 -17.87 -28.35 -3.85
N ASP A 321 -18.72 -27.71 -4.66
CA ASP A 321 -20.19 -27.84 -4.52
C ASP A 321 -20.66 -29.28 -4.70
N ARG A 322 -20.05 -30.05 -5.62
CA ARG A 322 -20.34 -31.48 -5.76
C ARG A 322 -19.91 -32.27 -4.53
N TYR A 323 -18.75 -31.97 -3.97
CA TYR A 323 -18.28 -32.62 -2.76
C TYR A 323 -19.23 -32.39 -1.58
N GLU A 324 -19.69 -31.15 -1.36
CA GLU A 324 -20.64 -30.83 -0.29
C GLU A 324 -22.00 -31.55 -0.49
N GLN A 325 -22.48 -31.64 -1.72
CA GLN A 325 -23.70 -32.39 -2.04
C GLN A 325 -23.55 -33.89 -1.72
N ASP A 326 -22.42 -34.49 -2.09
CA ASP A 326 -22.13 -35.89 -1.80
C ASP A 326 -22.02 -36.14 -0.28
N LEU A 327 -21.38 -35.22 0.45
CA LEU A 327 -21.24 -35.28 1.90
C LEU A 327 -22.61 -35.17 2.59
N GLU A 328 -23.47 -34.25 2.13
CA GLU A 328 -24.83 -34.11 2.65
C GLU A 328 -25.66 -35.38 2.39
N MET A 329 -25.53 -35.97 1.20
CA MET A 329 -26.19 -37.24 0.87
C MET A 329 -25.73 -38.37 1.81
N GLN A 330 -24.41 -38.48 2.05
CA GLN A 330 -23.86 -39.48 2.97
C GLN A 330 -24.37 -39.29 4.41
N ARG A 331 -24.46 -38.04 4.89
CA ARG A 331 -25.02 -37.74 6.22
C ARG A 331 -26.48 -38.17 6.32
N ARG A 332 -27.30 -37.85 5.31
CA ARG A 332 -28.72 -38.27 5.25
C ARG A 332 -28.86 -39.79 5.26
N LEU A 333 -28.03 -40.51 4.51
CA LEU A 333 -28.03 -41.98 4.50
C LEU A 333 -27.65 -42.57 5.87
N PHE A 334 -26.63 -42.00 6.52
CA PHE A 334 -26.20 -42.44 7.84
C PHE A 334 -27.28 -42.20 8.92
N ASP A 335 -27.95 -41.05 8.88
CA ASP A 335 -29.05 -40.74 9.79
C ASP A 335 -30.27 -41.65 9.56
N ALA A 336 -30.59 -41.96 8.30
CA ALA A 336 -31.66 -42.91 7.97
C ALA A 336 -31.35 -44.33 8.49
N GLN A 337 -30.10 -44.79 8.34
CA GLN A 337 -29.66 -46.08 8.90
C GLN A 337 -29.76 -46.09 10.43
N ARG A 338 -29.36 -45.01 11.09
CA ARG A 338 -29.47 -44.88 12.55
C ARG A 338 -30.94 -44.93 13.02
N GLN A 339 -31.85 -44.26 12.31
CA GLN A 339 -33.29 -44.29 12.61
C GLN A 339 -33.88 -45.69 12.43
N LEU A 340 -33.52 -46.40 11.37
CA LEU A 340 -33.94 -47.78 11.15
C LEU A 340 -33.46 -48.73 12.25
N HIS A 341 -32.21 -48.57 12.71
CA HIS A 341 -31.69 -49.33 13.84
C HIS A 341 -32.40 -49.02 15.16
N ALA A 342 -32.76 -47.76 15.41
CA ALA A 342 -33.49 -47.35 16.61
C ALA A 342 -34.96 -47.81 16.61
N ALA A 343 -35.60 -47.94 15.43
CA ALA A 343 -36.98 -48.41 15.31
C ALA A 343 -37.13 -49.95 15.33
N GLY A 344 -36.02 -50.69 15.18
CA GLY A 344 -35.98 -52.15 15.25
C GLY A 344 -35.61 -52.73 16.62
N GLN A 345 -35.36 -51.86 17.62
CA GLN A 345 -35.24 -52.19 19.05
C GLN A 345 -36.53 -51.80 19.76
#